data_AF-A0A355C6V3-F1
#
_entry.id   AF-A0A355C6V3-F1
#
_cell.length_a   1.000
_cell.length_b   1.000
_cell.length_c   1.000
_cell.angle_alpha   90.00
_cell.angle_beta   90.00
_cell.angle_gamma   90.00
#
_symmetry.space_group_name_H-M   'P 1'
#
loop_
_entity.id
_entity.type
_entity.pdbx_description
1 polymer ?
#
loop_
_entity_poly.entity_id
_entity_poly.type
_entity_poly.pdbx_seq_one_letter_code
_entity_poly.pdbx_strand_id
1 'polypeptide(L)'
;MLTGVSTRYNDAISDIEKEKADIVLEIPASFDTDMVKERRAKVMISANAVNSTQGLLGNNYLTQIINDYSQELRTELFPASELSDASHIDAVTDYRYNKRLDYKTFMLPAFIVLMMTLICGILPSLNIVIEKETGTIQQINATPVSKFNFILAKLIPYWIIGLVILTLSFLVTWVIYGLLPSGSFATLYISAVVFLLGITGLGIIISNYSDTLQQSMFLVMFFILIIILLSGMFTPVSAMPGWAQAVAYANPLTYFIEIMRLVYLKGSALPDLFKPLMWLTGFAVFFNTWAVLSYKKRG
;
A
#
# COMPACT_ATOMS: atom_id res chain seq x y z
N MET A 1 -14.86 13.83 -3.28
CA MET A 1 -15.58 14.51 -4.38
C MET A 1 -16.49 13.49 -5.03
N LEU A 2 -17.70 13.86 -5.45
CA LEU A 2 -18.63 12.93 -6.11
C LEU A 2 -18.02 12.47 -7.45
N THR A 3 -17.83 11.17 -7.63
CA THR A 3 -17.18 10.60 -8.82
C THR A 3 -18.18 10.09 -9.87
N GLY A 4 -19.43 9.82 -9.48
CA GLY A 4 -20.49 9.37 -10.38
C GLY A 4 -21.80 9.11 -9.66
N VAL A 5 -22.85 8.85 -10.44
CA VAL A 5 -24.17 8.43 -9.97
C VAL A 5 -24.60 7.22 -10.80
N SER A 6 -25.11 6.18 -10.13
CA SER A 6 -25.62 4.97 -10.79
C SER A 6 -27.05 4.71 -10.34
N THR A 7 -27.87 4.21 -11.26
CA THR A 7 -29.25 3.78 -10.99
C THR A 7 -29.33 2.37 -10.40
N ARG A 8 -28.24 1.61 -10.40
CA ARG A 8 -28.18 0.24 -9.87
C ARG A 8 -27.03 0.09 -8.88
N TYR A 9 -27.32 -0.52 -7.72
CA TYR A 9 -26.34 -0.78 -6.67
C TYR A 9 -25.12 -1.57 -7.18
N ASN A 10 -25.35 -2.63 -7.97
CA ASN A 10 -24.27 -3.47 -8.49
C ASN A 10 -23.28 -2.70 -9.37
N ASP A 11 -23.77 -1.75 -10.16
CA ASP A 11 -22.90 -0.94 -11.03
C ASP A 11 -22.04 0.01 -10.18
N ALA A 12 -22.61 0.60 -9.11
CA ALA A 12 -21.87 1.44 -8.16
C ALA A 12 -20.82 0.65 -7.36
N ILE A 13 -21.14 -0.58 -6.94
CA ILE A 13 -20.17 -1.47 -6.27
C ILE A 13 -19.03 -1.87 -7.22
N SER A 14 -19.31 -2.04 -8.51
CA SER A 14 -18.26 -2.31 -9.50
C SER A 14 -17.22 -1.19 -9.60
N ASP A 15 -17.59 0.05 -9.26
CA ASP A 15 -16.64 1.17 -9.21
C ASP A 15 -15.75 1.12 -7.96
N ILE A 16 -16.22 0.56 -6.84
CA ILE A 16 -15.36 0.21 -5.70
C ILE A 16 -14.37 -0.89 -6.09
N GLU A 17 -14.84 -1.93 -6.78
CA GLU A 17 -14.01 -3.04 -7.24
C GLU A 17 -12.93 -2.57 -8.24
N LYS A 18 -13.23 -1.56 -9.05
CA LYS A 18 -12.30 -0.98 -10.03
C LYS A 18 -11.47 0.19 -9.48
N GLU A 19 -11.54 0.46 -8.17
CA GLU A 19 -10.80 1.55 -7.50
C GLU A 19 -11.11 2.94 -8.08
N LYS A 20 -12.33 3.13 -8.58
CA LYS A 20 -12.84 4.43 -9.06
C LYS A 20 -13.61 5.19 -7.97
N ALA A 21 -14.07 4.48 -6.94
CA ALA A 21 -14.76 5.05 -5.80
C ALA A 21 -14.30 4.38 -4.51
N ASP A 22 -14.21 5.18 -3.43
CA ASP A 22 -13.87 4.67 -2.10
C ASP A 22 -15.13 4.37 -1.27
N ILE A 23 -16.24 5.06 -1.55
CA ILE A 23 -17.51 4.93 -0.82
C ILE A 23 -18.68 5.10 -1.77
N VAL A 24 -19.74 4.31 -1.56
CA VAL A 24 -21.03 4.40 -2.25
C VAL A 24 -22.10 4.68 -1.21
N LEU A 25 -22.90 5.73 -1.45
CA LEU A 25 -24.13 6.01 -0.72
C LEU A 25 -25.32 5.51 -1.55
N GLU A 26 -26.10 4.58 -1.00
CA GLU A 26 -27.33 4.09 -1.60
C GLU A 26 -28.53 4.76 -0.94
N ILE A 27 -29.34 5.40 -1.78
CA ILE A 27 -30.61 6.01 -1.40
C ILE A 27 -31.71 5.14 -2.01
N PRO A 28 -32.57 4.50 -1.20
CA PRO A 28 -33.61 3.62 -1.72
C PRO A 28 -34.69 4.42 -2.46
N ALA A 29 -35.33 3.80 -3.46
CA ALA A 29 -36.41 4.44 -4.21
C ALA A 29 -37.64 4.78 -3.34
N SER A 30 -37.79 4.12 -2.19
CA SER A 30 -38.84 4.41 -1.21
C SER A 30 -38.52 5.57 -0.28
N PHE A 31 -37.33 6.19 -0.38
CA PHE A 31 -36.84 7.20 0.56
C PHE A 31 -37.87 8.30 0.85
N ASP A 32 -38.44 8.92 -0.19
CA ASP A 32 -39.46 9.98 -0.02
C ASP A 32 -40.74 9.45 0.63
N THR A 33 -41.15 8.24 0.27
CA THR A 33 -42.37 7.62 0.81
C THR A 33 -42.21 7.28 2.28
N ASP A 34 -41.06 6.73 2.66
CA ASP A 34 -40.73 6.31 4.02
C ASP A 34 -40.50 7.55 4.92
N MET A 35 -39.87 8.60 4.38
CA MET A 35 -39.72 9.89 5.07
C MET A 35 -41.06 10.56 5.39
N VAL A 36 -42.00 10.56 4.45
CA VAL A 36 -43.31 11.22 4.65
C VAL A 36 -44.23 10.39 5.53
N LYS A 37 -44.28 9.06 5.35
CA LYS A 37 -45.23 8.18 6.05
C LYS A 37 -44.73 7.73 7.42
N GLU A 38 -43.47 7.31 7.51
CA GLU A 38 -42.93 6.68 8.71
C GLU A 38 -42.04 7.63 9.51
N ARG A 39 -41.78 8.84 9.00
CA ARG A 39 -40.83 9.80 9.55
C ARG A 39 -39.45 9.16 9.76
N ARG A 40 -39.11 8.12 9.01
CA ARG A 40 -37.84 7.38 9.11
C ARG A 40 -37.46 6.83 7.75
N ALA A 41 -36.18 6.94 7.40
CA ALA A 41 -35.67 6.40 6.17
C ALA A 41 -34.26 5.88 6.41
N LYS A 42 -33.92 4.82 5.70
CA LYS A 42 -32.62 4.17 5.80
C LYS A 42 -31.83 4.48 4.56
N VAL A 43 -30.58 4.86 4.75
CA VAL A 43 -29.60 4.98 3.67
C VAL A 43 -28.43 4.06 3.98
N MET A 44 -27.87 3.43 2.94
CA MET A 44 -26.76 2.49 3.13
C MET A 44 -25.46 3.12 2.65
N ILE A 45 -24.42 3.05 3.48
CA ILE A 45 -23.08 3.49 3.15
C ILE A 45 -22.20 2.25 2.95
N SER A 46 -21.79 1.98 1.72
CA SER A 46 -20.84 0.91 1.40
C SER A 46 -19.44 1.52 1.26
N ALA A 47 -18.52 1.19 2.17
CA ALA A 47 -17.17 1.77 2.20
C ALA A 47 -16.08 0.73 1.87
N ASN A 48 -15.11 1.12 1.03
CA ASN A 48 -13.92 0.32 0.73
C ASN A 48 -12.96 0.33 1.93
N ALA A 49 -12.82 -0.81 2.61
CA ALA A 49 -11.95 -0.96 3.77
C ALA A 49 -10.65 -1.72 3.48
N VAL A 50 -10.26 -1.91 2.20
CA VAL A 50 -8.84 -2.18 1.86
C VAL A 50 -7.97 -1.08 2.46
N ASN A 51 -8.48 0.15 2.41
CA ASN A 51 -7.98 1.29 3.14
C ASN A 51 -8.90 1.64 4.32
N SER A 52 -8.65 1.00 5.47
CA SER A 52 -9.47 1.20 6.68
C SER A 52 -9.60 2.67 7.09
N THR A 53 -8.54 3.47 6.97
CA THR A 53 -8.56 4.88 7.39
C THR A 53 -9.43 5.73 6.46
N GLN A 54 -9.33 5.56 5.14
CA GLN A 54 -10.19 6.29 4.20
C GLN A 54 -11.65 5.88 4.34
N GLY A 55 -11.93 4.57 4.44
CA GLY A 55 -13.29 4.07 4.63
C GLY A 55 -13.93 4.63 5.91
N LEU A 56 -13.17 4.67 7.02
CA LEU A 56 -13.66 5.23 8.28
C LEU A 56 -13.90 6.74 8.20
N LEU A 57 -12.94 7.52 7.68
CA LEU A 57 -13.08 8.97 7.57
C LEU A 57 -14.24 9.35 6.68
N GLY A 58 -14.35 8.75 5.50
CA GLY A 58 -15.44 9.08 4.59
C GLY A 58 -16.80 8.59 5.11
N ASN A 59 -16.87 7.49 5.85
CA ASN A 59 -18.09 7.09 6.56
C ASN A 59 -18.52 8.15 7.60
N ASN A 60 -17.58 8.65 8.40
CA ASN A 60 -17.86 9.69 9.39
C ASN A 60 -18.35 10.98 8.73
N TYR A 61 -17.69 11.43 7.64
CA TYR A 61 -18.13 12.62 6.90
C TYR A 61 -19.52 12.45 6.29
N LEU A 62 -19.82 11.30 5.67
CA LEU A 62 -21.15 11.05 5.11
C LEU A 62 -22.22 10.95 6.19
N THR A 63 -21.91 10.30 7.31
CA THR A 63 -22.84 10.23 8.45
C THR A 63 -23.14 11.62 8.99
N GLN A 64 -22.14 12.50 9.07
CA GLN A 64 -22.33 13.89 9.45
C GLN A 64 -23.21 14.65 8.44
N ILE A 65 -22.94 14.52 7.13
CA ILE A 65 -23.76 15.14 6.09
C ILE A 65 -25.22 14.65 6.15
N ILE A 66 -25.44 13.35 6.36
CA ILE A 66 -26.78 12.77 6.49
C ILE A 66 -27.48 13.31 7.74
N ASN A 67 -26.77 13.45 8.85
CA ASN A 67 -27.32 14.03 10.08
C ASN A 67 -27.68 15.51 9.91
N ASP A 68 -26.82 16.29 9.25
CA ASP A 68 -27.06 17.71 8.97
C ASP A 68 -28.28 17.87 8.05
N TYR A 69 -28.39 17.06 6.99
CA TYR A 69 -29.56 17.03 6.10
C TYR A 69 -30.84 16.58 6.82
N SER A 70 -30.74 15.59 7.71
CA SER A 70 -31.86 15.17 8.55
C SER A 70 -32.36 16.29 9.47
N GLN A 71 -31.48 17.18 9.95
CA GLN A 71 -31.88 18.35 10.73
C GLN A 71 -32.52 19.45 9.88
N GLU A 72 -32.04 19.65 8.65
CA GLU A 72 -32.63 20.58 7.70
C GLU A 72 -34.06 20.16 7.32
N LEU A 73 -34.23 18.91 6.88
CA LEU A 73 -35.54 18.32 6.57
C LEU A 73 -36.52 18.42 7.73
N ARG A 74 -36.04 18.25 8.97
CA ARG A 74 -36.88 18.42 10.18
C ARG A 74 -37.45 19.83 10.30
N THR A 75 -36.67 20.83 9.92
CA THR A 75 -37.05 22.25 10.04
C THR A 75 -38.00 22.67 8.91
N GLU A 76 -37.88 22.04 7.74
CA GLU A 76 -38.68 22.36 6.55
C GLU A 76 -40.03 21.64 6.50
N LEU A 77 -40.07 20.35 6.87
CA LEU A 77 -41.28 19.52 6.75
C LEU A 77 -42.17 19.52 7.99
N PHE A 78 -41.68 19.89 9.17
CA PHE A 78 -42.41 19.74 10.43
C PHE A 78 -42.47 21.07 11.24
N PRO A 79 -43.67 21.49 11.70
CA PRO A 79 -43.82 22.66 12.56
C PRO A 79 -43.11 22.48 13.91
N ALA A 80 -42.68 23.60 14.51
CA ALA A 80 -41.93 23.62 15.78
C ALA A 80 -42.62 22.90 16.97
N SER A 81 -43.92 22.64 16.89
CA SER A 81 -44.72 21.95 17.91
C SER A 81 -44.63 20.41 17.88
N GLU A 82 -44.10 19.80 16.81
CA GLU A 82 -43.97 18.33 16.67
C GLU A 82 -42.51 17.82 16.75
N LEU A 83 -41.59 18.66 17.19
CA LEU A 83 -40.15 18.38 17.21
C LEU A 83 -39.69 17.30 18.20
N SER A 84 -40.60 16.72 19.00
CA SER A 84 -40.27 15.82 20.12
C SER A 84 -40.08 14.35 19.75
N ASP A 85 -40.50 13.89 18.57
CA ASP A 85 -40.35 12.48 18.15
C ASP A 85 -39.76 12.38 16.73
N ALA A 86 -38.59 13.00 16.60
CA ALA A 86 -38.08 13.56 15.37
C ALA A 86 -37.69 12.54 14.30
N SER A 87 -38.07 12.88 13.06
CA SER A 87 -37.63 12.18 11.86
C SER A 87 -36.12 12.03 11.83
N HIS A 88 -35.64 10.82 11.61
CA HIS A 88 -34.22 10.50 11.61
C HIS A 88 -33.89 9.59 10.43
N ILE A 89 -32.81 9.94 9.74
CA ILE A 89 -32.23 9.12 8.70
C ILE A 89 -31.21 8.17 9.34
N ASP A 90 -31.47 6.87 9.21
CA ASP A 90 -30.60 5.79 9.68
C ASP A 90 -29.54 5.50 8.61
N ALA A 91 -28.28 5.82 8.91
CA ALA A 91 -27.15 5.45 8.05
C ALA A 91 -26.61 4.07 8.47
N VAL A 92 -26.79 3.06 7.62
CA VAL A 92 -26.27 1.71 7.83
C VAL A 92 -24.96 1.54 7.05
N THR A 93 -23.85 1.36 7.75
CA THR A 93 -22.53 1.20 7.12
C THR A 93 -22.13 -0.26 6.92
N ASP A 94 -21.67 -0.60 5.71
CA ASP A 94 -21.05 -1.88 5.37
C ASP A 94 -19.59 -1.67 4.90
N TYR A 95 -18.63 -2.17 5.69
CA TYR A 95 -17.20 -2.10 5.36
C TYR A 95 -16.77 -3.30 4.53
N ARG A 96 -16.48 -3.08 3.24
CA ARG A 96 -16.02 -4.12 2.31
C ARG A 96 -14.52 -4.40 2.47
N TYR A 97 -14.10 -5.66 2.36
CA TYR A 97 -12.69 -6.12 2.43
C TYR A 97 -11.95 -6.00 3.79
N ASN A 98 -12.49 -5.26 4.77
CA ASN A 98 -12.06 -5.33 6.18
C ASN A 98 -13.25 -5.02 7.12
N LYS A 99 -14.13 -5.99 7.30
CA LYS A 99 -15.40 -5.83 8.05
C LYS A 99 -15.23 -5.37 9.51
N ARG A 100 -14.08 -5.64 10.12
CA ARG A 100 -13.79 -5.28 11.52
C ARG A 100 -12.91 -4.04 11.65
N LEU A 101 -12.49 -3.44 10.53
CA LEU A 101 -11.49 -2.38 10.48
C LEU A 101 -10.24 -2.72 11.31
N ASP A 102 -9.84 -4.01 11.34
CA ASP A 102 -8.71 -4.42 12.17
C ASP A 102 -7.43 -3.86 11.57
N TYR A 103 -6.76 -3.00 12.33
CA TYR A 103 -5.50 -2.37 11.96
C TYR A 103 -4.39 -3.40 11.73
N LYS A 104 -4.47 -4.58 12.37
CA LYS A 104 -3.53 -5.69 12.15
C LYS A 104 -3.55 -6.16 10.71
N THR A 105 -4.73 -6.33 10.11
CA THR A 105 -4.89 -6.82 8.74
C THR A 105 -4.35 -5.82 7.71
N PHE A 106 -4.36 -4.53 8.05
CA PHE A 106 -3.77 -3.47 7.23
C PHE A 106 -2.24 -3.37 7.38
N MET A 107 -1.73 -3.59 8.60
CA MET A 107 -0.32 -3.36 8.94
C MET A 107 0.56 -4.60 8.71
N LEU A 108 0.04 -5.81 8.87
CA LEU A 108 0.79 -7.05 8.66
C LEU A 108 1.42 -7.15 7.26
N PRO A 109 0.68 -6.95 6.14
CA PRO A 109 1.30 -7.04 4.81
C PRO A 109 2.41 -6.00 4.61
N ALA A 110 2.25 -4.81 5.20
CA ALA A 110 3.24 -3.74 5.11
C ALA A 110 4.51 -4.05 5.93
N PHE A 111 4.39 -4.73 7.08
CA PHE A 111 5.56 -5.19 7.84
C PHE A 111 6.37 -6.27 7.10
N ILE A 112 5.71 -7.16 6.36
CA ILE A 112 6.41 -8.16 5.54
C ILE A 112 7.28 -7.45 4.50
N VAL A 113 6.71 -6.46 3.82
CA VAL A 113 7.41 -5.63 2.82
C VAL A 113 8.58 -4.86 3.46
N LEU A 114 8.39 -4.33 4.68
CA LEU A 114 9.45 -3.69 5.44
C LEU A 114 10.60 -4.68 5.75
N MET A 115 10.28 -5.87 6.26
CA MET A 115 11.30 -6.89 6.58
C MET A 115 12.12 -7.28 5.34
N MET A 116 11.45 -7.48 4.20
CA MET A 116 12.12 -7.74 2.94
C MET A 116 13.04 -6.57 2.52
N THR A 117 12.60 -5.32 2.72
CA THR A 117 13.40 -4.13 2.43
C THR A 117 14.67 -4.06 3.28
N LEU A 118 14.54 -4.27 4.59
CA LEU A 118 15.65 -4.26 5.52
C LEU A 118 16.68 -5.34 5.18
N ILE A 119 16.21 -6.57 4.92
CA ILE A 119 17.09 -7.71 4.75
C ILE A 119 17.68 -7.78 3.33
N CYS A 120 16.90 -7.45 2.30
CA CYS A 120 17.32 -7.61 0.91
C CYS A 120 17.80 -6.32 0.26
N GLY A 121 17.34 -5.16 0.71
CA GLY A 121 17.82 -3.87 0.21
C GLY A 121 19.06 -3.39 0.95
N ILE A 122 18.99 -3.36 2.28
CA ILE A 122 19.95 -2.63 3.10
C ILE A 122 21.15 -3.47 3.51
N LEU A 123 20.94 -4.68 4.03
CA LEU A 123 22.07 -5.54 4.43
C LEU A 123 23.06 -5.82 3.29
N PRO A 124 22.62 -6.08 2.04
CA PRO A 124 23.56 -6.30 0.95
C PRO A 124 24.33 -5.03 0.58
N SER A 125 23.66 -3.86 0.63
CA SER A 125 24.32 -2.57 0.44
C SER A 125 25.46 -2.36 1.43
N LEU A 126 25.19 -2.56 2.72
CA LEU A 126 26.20 -2.39 3.77
C LEU A 126 27.34 -3.39 3.61
N ASN A 127 27.03 -4.66 3.32
CA ASN A 127 28.05 -5.69 3.12
C ASN A 127 28.94 -5.42 1.91
N ILE A 128 28.43 -4.80 0.86
CA ILE A 128 29.25 -4.38 -0.28
C ILE A 128 30.20 -3.25 0.15
N VAL A 129 29.73 -2.28 0.94
CA VAL A 129 30.56 -1.17 1.41
C VAL A 129 31.66 -1.65 2.37
N ILE A 130 31.35 -2.59 3.26
CA ILE A 130 32.36 -3.23 4.13
C ILE A 130 33.48 -3.82 3.28
N GLU A 131 33.16 -4.55 2.21
CA GLU A 131 34.16 -5.14 1.31
C GLU A 131 34.95 -4.12 0.50
N LYS A 132 34.38 -2.92 0.26
CA LYS A 132 35.10 -1.80 -0.36
C LYS A 132 36.12 -1.22 0.61
N GLU A 133 35.70 -1.04 1.86
CA GLU A 133 36.51 -0.45 2.92
C GLU A 133 37.65 -1.39 3.36
N THR A 134 37.40 -2.70 3.44
CA THR A 134 38.43 -3.70 3.81
C THR A 134 39.42 -4.03 2.69
N GLY A 135 39.28 -3.44 1.50
CA GLY A 135 40.20 -3.68 0.38
C GLY A 135 39.92 -4.95 -0.44
N THR A 136 38.90 -5.73 -0.08
CA THR A 136 38.59 -7.02 -0.72
C THR A 136 38.15 -6.83 -2.17
N ILE A 137 37.45 -5.73 -2.48
CA ILE A 137 37.02 -5.40 -3.84
C ILE A 137 38.20 -5.03 -4.76
N GLN A 138 39.32 -4.56 -4.23
CA GLN A 138 40.56 -4.32 -4.98
C GLN A 138 41.28 -5.65 -5.29
N GLN A 139 41.25 -6.61 -4.38
CA GLN A 139 41.83 -7.95 -4.61
C GLN A 139 41.08 -8.71 -5.71
N ILE A 140 39.74 -8.57 -5.78
CA ILE A 140 38.92 -9.16 -6.86
C ILE A 140 39.21 -8.54 -8.22
N ASN A 141 39.57 -7.25 -8.28
CA ASN A 141 39.95 -6.58 -9.53
C ASN A 141 41.17 -7.26 -10.21
N ALA A 142 41.98 -7.99 -9.46
CA ALA A 142 43.11 -8.76 -9.98
C ALA A 142 42.73 -10.16 -10.50
N THR A 143 41.48 -10.61 -10.27
CA THR A 143 40.94 -11.87 -10.79
C THR A 143 40.21 -11.64 -12.11
N PRO A 144 40.11 -12.65 -13.01
CA PRO A 144 39.40 -12.52 -14.29
C PRO A 144 37.85 -12.42 -14.14
N VAL A 145 37.33 -12.36 -12.90
CA VAL A 145 35.89 -12.31 -12.63
C VAL A 145 35.38 -10.87 -12.76
N SER A 146 34.33 -10.69 -13.56
CA SER A 146 33.62 -9.41 -13.62
C SER A 146 33.02 -9.07 -12.25
N LYS A 147 33.28 -7.86 -11.76
CA LYS A 147 32.71 -7.36 -10.49
C LYS A 147 31.18 -7.35 -10.49
N PHE A 148 30.54 -7.19 -11.65
CA PHE A 148 29.09 -7.33 -11.77
C PHE A 148 28.62 -8.75 -11.44
N ASN A 149 29.30 -9.77 -11.98
CA ASN A 149 28.99 -11.16 -11.69
C ASN A 149 29.24 -11.50 -10.21
N PHE A 150 30.28 -10.92 -9.60
CA PHE A 150 30.54 -11.08 -8.17
C PHE A 150 29.42 -10.49 -7.30
N ILE A 151 29.01 -9.25 -7.58
CA ILE A 151 27.91 -8.60 -6.85
C ILE A 151 26.61 -9.39 -7.06
N LEU A 152 26.29 -9.78 -8.30
CA LEU A 152 25.08 -10.53 -8.61
C LEU A 152 25.04 -11.90 -7.90
N ALA A 153 26.17 -12.62 -7.89
CA ALA A 153 26.30 -13.89 -7.16
C ALA A 153 26.08 -13.73 -5.65
N LYS A 154 26.38 -12.55 -5.10
CA LYS A 154 26.12 -12.22 -3.69
C LYS A 154 24.68 -11.82 -3.43
N LEU A 155 24.01 -11.16 -4.38
CA LEU A 155 22.62 -10.72 -4.26
C LEU A 155 21.60 -11.86 -4.36
N ILE A 156 21.88 -12.88 -5.19
CA ILE A 156 20.99 -14.05 -5.36
C ILE A 156 20.65 -14.72 -4.01
N PRO A 157 21.62 -15.02 -3.11
CA PRO A 157 21.31 -15.49 -1.76
C PRO A 157 20.33 -14.61 -0.99
N TYR A 158 20.46 -13.28 -1.07
CA TYR A 158 19.53 -12.37 -0.42
C TYR A 158 18.15 -12.41 -1.05
N TRP A 159 18.04 -12.58 -2.37
CA TRP A 159 16.74 -12.74 -3.01
C TRP A 159 16.05 -14.03 -2.55
N ILE A 160 16.79 -15.14 -2.46
CA ILE A 160 16.28 -16.40 -1.91
C ILE A 160 15.82 -16.20 -0.47
N ILE A 161 16.61 -15.53 0.37
CA ILE A 161 16.22 -15.19 1.75
C ILE A 161 14.95 -14.34 1.76
N GLY A 162 14.83 -13.35 0.87
CA GLY A 162 13.63 -12.52 0.73
C GLY A 162 12.37 -13.33 0.42
N LEU A 163 12.47 -14.30 -0.49
CA LEU A 163 11.37 -15.21 -0.80
C LEU A 163 11.06 -16.13 0.39
N VAL A 164 12.07 -16.63 1.10
CA VAL A 164 11.87 -17.43 2.33
C VAL A 164 11.18 -16.61 3.42
N ILE A 165 11.55 -15.34 3.60
CA ILE A 165 10.89 -14.42 4.54
C ILE A 165 9.42 -14.24 4.17
N LEU A 166 9.10 -14.10 2.88
CA LEU A 166 7.72 -14.00 2.43
C LEU A 166 6.93 -15.26 2.78
N THR A 167 7.48 -16.44 2.47
CA THR A 167 6.86 -17.74 2.83
C THR A 167 6.66 -17.89 4.34
N LEU A 168 7.70 -17.60 5.11
CA LEU A 168 7.65 -17.69 6.57
C LEU A 168 6.63 -16.71 7.14
N SER A 169 6.54 -15.51 6.56
CA SER A 169 5.55 -14.52 6.96
C SER A 169 4.13 -15.03 6.72
N PHE A 170 3.85 -15.71 5.60
CA PHE A 170 2.54 -16.35 5.38
C PHE A 170 2.23 -17.39 6.44
N LEU A 171 3.21 -18.20 6.82
CA LEU A 171 3.06 -19.22 7.86
C LEU A 171 2.78 -18.56 9.21
N VAL A 172 3.52 -17.52 9.58
CA VAL A 172 3.34 -16.78 10.84
C VAL A 172 1.98 -16.07 10.87
N THR A 173 1.58 -15.38 9.79
CA THR A 173 0.27 -14.72 9.73
C THR A 173 -0.87 -15.70 9.81
N TRP A 174 -0.71 -16.89 9.22
CA TRP A 174 -1.70 -17.95 9.31
C TRP A 174 -1.78 -18.58 10.71
N VAL A 175 -0.64 -18.97 11.30
CA VAL A 175 -0.62 -19.67 12.60
C VAL A 175 -1.05 -18.76 13.76
N ILE A 176 -0.57 -17.51 13.77
CA ILE A 176 -0.80 -16.59 14.90
C ILE A 176 -2.12 -15.83 14.73
N TYR A 177 -2.43 -15.39 13.51
CA TYR A 177 -3.55 -14.48 13.25
C TYR A 177 -4.68 -15.11 12.44
N GLY A 178 -4.53 -16.35 11.97
CA GLY A 178 -5.50 -17.01 11.10
C GLY A 178 -5.63 -16.33 9.72
N LEU A 179 -4.67 -15.50 9.33
CA LEU A 179 -4.74 -14.67 8.13
C LEU A 179 -3.86 -15.24 7.02
N LEU A 180 -4.51 -15.67 5.93
CA LEU A 180 -3.86 -16.04 4.68
C LEU A 180 -4.20 -15.01 3.60
N PRO A 181 -3.33 -14.85 2.58
CA PRO A 181 -3.67 -14.06 1.41
C PRO A 181 -4.95 -14.60 0.76
N SER A 182 -5.91 -13.73 0.47
CA SER A 182 -7.16 -14.12 -0.20
C SER A 182 -6.97 -14.39 -1.69
N GLY A 183 -5.90 -13.85 -2.30
CA GLY A 183 -5.60 -13.97 -3.72
C GLY A 183 -4.51 -15.00 -4.04
N SER A 184 -3.95 -14.91 -5.25
CA SER A 184 -2.96 -15.88 -5.73
C SER A 184 -1.59 -15.69 -5.11
N PHE A 185 -1.04 -16.76 -4.51
CA PHE A 185 0.34 -16.79 -4.03
C PHE A 185 1.34 -16.51 -5.16
N ALA A 186 1.11 -17.03 -6.37
CA ALA A 186 2.01 -16.82 -7.51
C ALA A 186 2.14 -15.33 -7.85
N THR A 187 1.04 -14.58 -7.76
CA THR A 187 1.04 -13.12 -7.94
C THR A 187 1.93 -12.41 -6.93
N LEU A 188 1.90 -12.85 -5.66
CA LEU A 188 2.78 -12.32 -4.61
C LEU A 188 4.24 -12.64 -4.86
N TYR A 189 4.57 -13.87 -5.24
CA TYR A 189 5.95 -14.26 -5.54
C TYR A 189 6.52 -13.52 -6.75
N ILE A 190 5.75 -13.38 -7.83
CA ILE A 190 6.16 -12.62 -9.02
C ILE A 190 6.42 -11.16 -8.63
N SER A 191 5.48 -10.55 -7.92
CA SER A 191 5.61 -9.16 -7.46
C SER A 191 6.78 -8.98 -6.50
N ALA A 192 7.02 -9.95 -5.63
CA ALA A 192 8.14 -9.98 -4.70
C ALA A 192 9.49 -10.05 -5.42
N VAL A 193 9.62 -10.87 -6.46
CA VAL A 193 10.85 -10.92 -7.29
C VAL A 193 11.11 -9.57 -7.95
N VAL A 194 10.09 -8.95 -8.54
CA VAL A 194 10.23 -7.60 -9.15
C VAL A 194 10.62 -6.56 -8.10
N PHE A 195 9.98 -6.60 -6.92
CA PHE A 195 10.31 -5.73 -5.80
C PHE A 195 11.77 -5.91 -5.35
N LEU A 196 12.22 -7.16 -5.17
CA LEU A 196 13.58 -7.50 -4.76
C LEU A 196 14.60 -6.96 -5.77
N LEU A 197 14.36 -7.08 -7.07
CA LEU A 197 15.22 -6.47 -8.09
C LEU A 197 15.31 -4.95 -7.92
N GLY A 198 14.19 -4.26 -7.71
CA GLY A 198 14.21 -2.81 -7.52
C GLY A 198 14.90 -2.35 -6.25
N ILE A 199 14.57 -2.95 -5.10
CA ILE A 199 15.14 -2.52 -3.82
C ILE A 199 16.63 -2.86 -3.71
N THR A 200 17.07 -3.96 -4.32
CA THR A 200 18.50 -4.30 -4.37
C THR A 200 19.25 -3.35 -5.31
N GLY A 201 18.67 -2.96 -6.44
CA GLY A 201 19.22 -1.90 -7.29
C GLY A 201 19.45 -0.59 -6.53
N LEU A 202 18.47 -0.17 -5.72
CA LEU A 202 18.60 0.99 -4.83
C LEU A 202 19.73 0.81 -3.81
N GLY A 203 19.82 -0.37 -3.18
CA GLY A 203 20.93 -0.71 -2.28
C GLY A 203 22.30 -0.62 -2.95
N ILE A 204 22.43 -1.12 -4.19
CA ILE A 204 23.68 -1.03 -4.95
C ILE A 204 24.03 0.44 -5.23
N ILE A 205 23.07 1.29 -5.59
CA ILE A 205 23.29 2.72 -5.79
C ILE A 205 23.88 3.34 -4.52
N ILE A 206 23.29 3.11 -3.35
CA ILE A 206 23.82 3.62 -2.07
C ILE A 206 25.26 3.13 -1.85
N SER A 207 25.51 1.83 -2.11
CA SER A 207 26.85 1.26 -1.97
C SER A 207 27.86 1.88 -2.96
N ASN A 208 27.44 2.28 -4.16
CA ASN A 208 28.30 2.88 -5.19
C ASN A 208 28.78 4.29 -4.81
N TYR A 209 27.96 5.05 -4.08
CA TYR A 209 28.29 6.39 -3.62
C TYR A 209 28.90 6.45 -2.21
N SER A 210 29.12 5.29 -1.57
CA SER A 210 29.71 5.19 -0.24
C SER A 210 31.08 4.53 -0.29
N ASP A 211 32.11 5.23 0.19
CA ASP A 211 33.47 4.68 0.30
C ASP A 211 33.72 4.05 1.70
N THR A 212 32.96 4.45 2.73
CA THR A 212 33.07 3.93 4.11
C THR A 212 31.73 3.45 4.67
N LEU A 213 31.78 2.51 5.61
CA LEU A 213 30.60 1.98 6.30
C LEU A 213 29.81 3.10 6.99
N GLN A 214 30.51 4.03 7.66
CA GLN A 214 29.86 5.13 8.36
C GLN A 214 29.09 6.05 7.39
N GLN A 215 29.66 6.38 6.23
CA GLN A 215 28.97 7.16 5.19
C GLN A 215 27.73 6.41 4.68
N SER A 216 27.86 5.11 4.42
CA SER A 216 26.74 4.29 3.98
C SER A 216 25.62 4.21 5.02
N MET A 217 25.94 4.12 6.31
CA MET A 217 24.93 4.06 7.37
C MET A 217 24.12 5.36 7.44
N PHE A 218 24.74 6.53 7.28
CA PHE A 218 24.02 7.81 7.25
C PHE A 218 23.09 7.91 6.04
N LEU A 219 23.55 7.51 4.85
CA LEU A 219 22.71 7.50 3.64
C LEU A 219 21.55 6.52 3.78
N VAL A 220 21.82 5.29 4.21
CA VAL A 220 20.81 4.27 4.48
C VAL A 220 19.77 4.79 5.47
N MET A 221 20.19 5.39 6.59
CA MET A 221 19.28 5.94 7.59
C MET A 221 18.36 7.02 7.00
N PHE A 222 18.92 7.95 6.22
CA PHE A 222 18.17 9.01 5.56
C PHE A 222 17.12 8.43 4.58
N PHE A 223 17.53 7.52 3.71
CA PHE A 223 16.63 6.89 2.75
C PHE A 223 15.59 6.00 3.42
N ILE A 224 15.96 5.21 4.44
CA ILE A 224 15.02 4.40 5.23
C ILE A 224 13.92 5.26 5.82
N LEU A 225 14.27 6.39 6.42
CA LEU A 225 13.29 7.25 7.06
C LEU A 225 12.25 7.74 6.04
N ILE A 226 12.71 8.23 4.89
CA ILE A 226 11.86 8.74 3.82
C ILE A 226 11.03 7.61 3.21
N ILE A 227 11.68 6.51 2.83
CA ILE A 227 11.05 5.35 2.19
C ILE A 227 9.99 4.79 3.13
N ILE A 228 10.26 4.61 4.41
CA ILE A 228 9.29 4.02 5.34
C ILE A 228 8.14 4.99 5.63
N LEU A 229 8.43 6.24 6.02
CA LEU A 229 7.39 7.18 6.43
C LEU A 229 6.46 7.57 5.27
N LEU A 230 7.00 7.66 4.05
CA LEU A 230 6.25 8.05 2.85
C LEU A 230 5.89 6.84 1.96
N SER A 231 5.95 5.60 2.46
CA SER A 231 5.56 4.40 1.67
C SER A 231 4.06 4.10 1.66
N GLY A 232 3.25 4.86 2.39
CA GLY A 232 1.87 4.45 2.61
C GLY A 232 1.70 3.34 3.65
N MET A 233 2.77 2.93 4.36
CA MET A 233 2.76 1.88 5.37
C MET A 233 1.85 2.21 6.56
N PHE A 234 2.06 3.38 7.18
CA PHE A 234 1.29 3.79 8.36
C PHE A 234 -0.02 4.49 7.99
N THR A 235 0.07 5.42 7.04
CA THR A 235 -1.05 6.25 6.57
C THR A 235 -1.15 6.08 5.07
N PRO A 236 -2.35 5.97 4.49
CA PRO A 236 -2.52 5.94 3.05
C PRO A 236 -1.87 7.11 2.33
N VAL A 237 -1.30 6.85 1.16
CA VAL A 237 -0.67 7.90 0.33
C VAL A 237 -1.68 8.98 -0.05
N SER A 238 -2.92 8.60 -0.37
CA SER A 238 -4.00 9.53 -0.73
C SER A 238 -4.37 10.55 0.35
N ALA A 239 -4.03 10.28 1.62
CA ALA A 239 -4.27 11.21 2.73
C ALA A 239 -3.12 12.21 2.94
N MET A 240 -1.99 12.05 2.24
CA MET A 240 -0.84 12.94 2.37
C MET A 240 -1.04 14.23 1.56
N PRO A 241 -0.41 15.36 1.94
CA PRO A 241 -0.39 16.56 1.09
C PRO A 241 0.32 16.29 -0.25
N GLY A 242 0.00 17.05 -1.29
CA GLY A 242 0.46 16.76 -2.67
C GLY A 242 1.97 16.60 -2.84
N TRP A 243 2.79 17.35 -2.10
CA TRP A 243 4.25 17.20 -2.14
C TRP A 243 4.71 15.85 -1.57
N ALA A 244 4.07 15.37 -0.50
CA ALA A 244 4.38 14.09 0.13
C ALA A 244 3.89 12.92 -0.73
N GLN A 245 2.74 13.08 -1.39
CA GLN A 245 2.27 12.13 -2.41
C GLN A 245 3.27 11.97 -3.55
N ALA A 246 3.83 13.08 -4.06
CA ALA A 246 4.82 13.02 -5.12
C ALA A 246 6.07 12.21 -4.73
N VAL A 247 6.55 12.39 -3.49
CA VAL A 247 7.68 11.60 -2.96
C VAL A 247 7.27 10.14 -2.74
N ALA A 248 6.06 9.89 -2.25
CA ALA A 248 5.53 8.53 -2.06
C ALA A 248 5.40 7.76 -3.39
N TYR A 249 5.02 8.43 -4.48
CA TYR A 249 4.98 7.81 -5.80
C TYR A 249 6.36 7.60 -6.42
N ALA A 250 7.40 8.29 -5.93
CA ALA A 250 8.79 8.01 -6.29
C ALA A 250 9.42 6.85 -5.48
N ASN A 251 8.63 6.18 -4.64
CA ASN A 251 9.10 5.16 -3.72
C ASN A 251 8.60 3.76 -4.14
N PRO A 252 9.50 2.81 -4.48
CA PRO A 252 9.10 1.45 -4.86
C PRO A 252 8.39 0.69 -3.73
N LEU A 253 8.65 1.06 -2.46
CA LEU A 253 8.03 0.43 -1.31
C LEU A 253 6.51 0.62 -1.32
N THR A 254 6.06 1.78 -1.79
CA THR A 254 4.64 2.14 -1.89
C THR A 254 3.86 1.13 -2.71
N TYR A 255 4.35 0.81 -3.90
CA TYR A 255 3.66 -0.07 -4.84
C TYR A 255 3.62 -1.52 -4.37
N PHE A 256 4.67 -2.00 -3.69
CA PHE A 256 4.66 -3.36 -3.18
C PHE A 256 3.78 -3.52 -1.93
N ILE A 257 3.68 -2.49 -1.07
CA ILE A 257 2.68 -2.45 0.01
C ILE A 257 1.26 -2.46 -0.56
N GLU A 258 1.02 -1.68 -1.62
CA GLU A 258 -0.27 -1.66 -2.31
C GLU A 258 -0.65 -3.03 -2.87
N ILE A 259 0.26 -3.68 -3.62
CA ILE A 259 0.09 -5.05 -4.12
C ILE A 259 -0.23 -6.03 -2.98
N MET A 260 0.54 -5.98 -1.90
CA MET A 260 0.34 -6.87 -0.76
C MET A 260 -1.05 -6.69 -0.14
N ARG A 261 -1.52 -5.44 0.03
CA ARG A 261 -2.88 -5.18 0.55
C ARG A 261 -3.97 -5.65 -0.41
N LEU A 262 -3.82 -5.39 -1.71
CA LEU A 262 -4.79 -5.80 -2.72
C LEU A 262 -4.92 -7.32 -2.82
N VAL A 263 -3.83 -8.06 -2.66
CA VAL A 263 -3.89 -9.53 -2.66
C VAL A 263 -4.38 -10.11 -1.33
N TYR A 264 -3.97 -9.54 -0.20
CA TYR A 264 -4.40 -10.03 1.12
C TYR A 264 -5.89 -9.76 1.39
N LEU A 265 -6.35 -8.53 1.13
CA LEU A 265 -7.67 -8.04 1.55
C LEU A 265 -8.73 -8.21 0.47
N LYS A 266 -8.38 -7.90 -0.79
CA LYS A 266 -9.31 -7.91 -1.92
C LYS A 266 -9.28 -9.22 -2.72
N GLY A 267 -8.23 -10.04 -2.54
CA GLY A 267 -8.08 -11.30 -3.26
C GLY A 267 -7.68 -11.12 -4.74
N SER A 268 -7.09 -9.97 -5.06
CA SER A 268 -6.79 -9.55 -6.43
C SER A 268 -5.86 -10.53 -7.15
N ALA A 269 -6.10 -10.76 -8.44
CA ALA A 269 -5.24 -11.57 -9.31
C ALA A 269 -4.22 -10.70 -10.05
N LEU A 270 -3.29 -11.34 -10.78
CA LEU A 270 -2.24 -10.62 -11.54
C LEU A 270 -2.79 -9.52 -12.47
N PRO A 271 -3.90 -9.70 -13.22
CA PRO A 271 -4.44 -8.67 -14.11
C PRO A 271 -4.89 -7.41 -13.39
N ASP A 272 -5.44 -7.55 -12.18
CA ASP A 272 -5.93 -6.44 -11.37
C ASP A 272 -4.77 -5.54 -10.87
N LEU A 273 -3.56 -6.11 -10.81
CA LEU A 273 -2.36 -5.47 -10.27
C LEU A 273 -1.45 -4.89 -11.37
N PHE A 274 -1.94 -4.78 -12.61
CA PHE A 274 -1.12 -4.33 -13.74
C PHE A 274 -0.45 -2.98 -13.47
N LYS A 275 -1.19 -2.00 -12.95
CA LYS A 275 -0.66 -0.65 -12.68
C LYS A 275 0.47 -0.65 -11.64
N PRO A 276 0.28 -1.14 -10.40
CA PRO A 276 1.36 -1.12 -9.41
C PRO A 276 2.54 -2.01 -9.82
N LEU A 277 2.29 -3.14 -10.49
CA LEU A 277 3.35 -4.02 -10.98
C LEU A 277 4.17 -3.36 -12.10
N MET A 278 3.53 -2.60 -12.99
CA MET A 278 4.19 -1.84 -14.05
C MET A 278 5.12 -0.77 -13.46
N TRP A 279 4.65 0.01 -12.49
CA TRP A 279 5.48 1.00 -11.80
C TRP A 279 6.66 0.35 -11.08
N LEU A 280 6.40 -0.73 -10.36
CA LEU A 280 7.43 -1.48 -9.64
C LEU A 280 8.50 -2.05 -10.59
N THR A 281 8.09 -2.56 -11.75
CA THR A 281 9.00 -3.01 -12.81
C THR A 281 9.80 -1.84 -13.37
N GLY A 282 9.16 -0.68 -13.57
CA GLY A 282 9.84 0.56 -13.98
C GLY A 282 10.94 0.98 -13.00
N PHE A 283 10.66 0.94 -11.70
CA PHE A 283 11.67 1.18 -10.66
C PHE A 283 12.78 0.12 -10.68
N ALA A 284 12.43 -1.15 -10.86
CA ALA A 284 13.42 -2.22 -10.97
C ALA A 284 14.39 -1.97 -12.12
N VAL A 285 13.89 -1.65 -13.31
CA VAL A 285 14.72 -1.32 -14.47
C VAL A 285 15.53 -0.05 -14.22
N PHE A 286 14.91 1.02 -13.72
CA PHE A 286 15.56 2.30 -13.48
C PHE A 286 16.72 2.18 -12.47
N PHE A 287 16.47 1.62 -11.28
CA PHE A 287 17.49 1.51 -10.25
C PHE A 287 18.62 0.55 -10.65
N ASN A 288 18.33 -0.58 -11.30
CA ASN A 288 19.38 -1.47 -11.76
C ASN A 288 20.22 -0.84 -12.89
N THR A 289 19.58 -0.12 -13.81
CA THR A 289 20.30 0.60 -14.88
C THR A 289 21.19 1.68 -14.27
N TRP A 290 20.69 2.46 -13.32
CA TRP A 290 21.49 3.46 -12.63
C TRP A 290 22.60 2.82 -11.78
N ALA A 291 22.34 1.69 -11.12
CA ALA A 291 23.36 0.95 -10.38
C ALA A 291 24.52 0.52 -11.29
N VAL A 292 24.23 0.08 -12.52
CA VAL A 292 25.23 -0.29 -13.52
C VAL A 292 25.97 0.94 -14.06
N LEU A 293 25.27 2.05 -14.36
CA LEU A 293 25.89 3.26 -14.92
C LEU A 293 26.70 4.08 -13.90
N SER A 294 26.24 4.14 -12.65
CA SER A 294 26.94 4.82 -11.54
C SER A 294 28.20 4.07 -11.10
N TYR A 295 28.36 2.83 -11.57
CA TYR A 295 29.49 2.00 -11.25
C TYR A 295 30.79 2.56 -11.89
N LYS A 296 31.58 3.27 -11.09
CA LYS A 296 32.91 3.72 -11.50
C LYS A 296 33.93 2.60 -11.31
N LYS A 297 34.39 2.01 -12.41
CA LYS A 297 35.57 1.14 -12.43
C LYS A 297 36.80 2.00 -12.11
N ARG A 298 37.20 2.07 -10.83
CA ARG A 298 38.53 2.60 -10.45
C ARG A 298 39.56 1.58 -10.96
N GLY A 299 40.22 1.94 -12.06
CA GLY A 299 41.45 1.30 -12.55
C GLY A 299 42.64 1.75 -11.73
#